data_AF-A0A5C0SCE4-F1
#
_entry.id   AF-A0A5C0SCE4-F1
#
_cell.length_a   1.000
_cell.length_b   1.000
_cell.length_c   1.000
_cell.angle_alpha   90.00
_cell.angle_beta   90.00
_cell.angle_gamma   90.00
#
_symmetry.space_group_name_H-M   'P 1'
#
loop_
_entity.id
_entity.type
_entity.pdbx_description
1 polymer ?
#
loop_
_entity_poly.entity_id
_entity_poly.type
_entity_poly.pdbx_seq_one_letter_code
_entity_poly.pdbx_strand_id
1 'polypeptide(L)'
;MGYDLHPGDIVWWDYHEWQSMGSTNSAVIGLYPEPFIHGYHQKVGLTTIITSENNFKLAEVLKKSLESKGVLSVTVKNLDEGILENRVGPTIVIGKWNELKKIEYLNDLNKAYRKAGTNVHFTDDEIELLKSSGKVGKTIRNNAGVIVACGEGLGDDSPLWLIVGNDSKGLQQAVDVLVNSPDKISKMYSAAVVSGEVIRLPLQ
;
A
#
# COMPACT_ATOMS: atom_id res chain seq x y z
N MET A 1 -9.48 -22.87 5.34
CA MET A 1 -10.75 -22.46 5.96
C MET A 1 -11.37 -21.38 5.11
N GLY A 2 -12.70 -21.34 4.97
CA GLY A 2 -13.41 -20.31 4.20
C GLY A 2 -13.72 -19.08 5.06
N TYR A 3 -14.10 -17.98 4.41
CA TYR A 3 -14.63 -16.77 5.04
C TYR A 3 -16.15 -16.73 4.83
N ASP A 4 -16.89 -16.46 5.90
CA ASP A 4 -18.34 -16.31 5.85
C ASP A 4 -18.70 -14.84 5.61
N LEU A 5 -19.48 -14.56 4.56
CA LEU A 5 -19.89 -13.19 4.23
C LEU A 5 -20.82 -12.63 5.31
N HIS A 6 -20.54 -11.41 5.73
CA HIS A 6 -21.32 -10.66 6.69
C HIS A 6 -22.05 -9.47 6.04
N PRO A 7 -23.15 -8.99 6.64
CA PRO A 7 -23.78 -7.74 6.20
C PRO A 7 -22.78 -6.59 6.18
N GLY A 8 -22.69 -5.89 5.06
CA GLY A 8 -21.74 -4.78 4.86
C GLY A 8 -20.49 -5.16 4.07
N ASP A 9 -20.20 -6.46 3.91
CA ASP A 9 -19.06 -6.91 3.11
C ASP A 9 -19.19 -6.49 1.64
N ILE A 10 -18.08 -6.03 1.07
CA ILE A 10 -17.98 -5.64 -0.33
C ILE A 10 -17.26 -6.74 -1.10
N VAL A 11 -17.97 -7.42 -1.99
CA VAL A 11 -17.40 -8.44 -2.87
C VAL A 11 -16.96 -7.81 -4.19
N TRP A 12 -15.67 -7.92 -4.50
CA TRP A 12 -15.11 -7.52 -5.78
C TRP A 12 -14.67 -8.76 -6.57
N TRP A 13 -15.28 -8.95 -7.74
CA TRP A 13 -14.89 -9.99 -8.69
C TRP A 13 -13.75 -9.52 -9.59
N ASP A 14 -12.70 -10.30 -9.59
CA ASP A 14 -11.52 -10.07 -10.40
C ASP A 14 -11.54 -10.96 -11.66
N TYR A 15 -11.78 -10.33 -12.81
CA TYR A 15 -11.94 -10.98 -14.11
C TYR A 15 -10.65 -10.96 -14.96
N HIS A 16 -9.47 -11.01 -14.35
CA HIS A 16 -8.21 -11.12 -15.11
C HIS A 16 -7.85 -12.58 -15.49
N GLU A 17 -6.89 -12.72 -16.41
CA GLU A 17 -6.34 -14.03 -16.78
C GLU A 17 -5.37 -14.57 -15.72
N TRP A 18 -5.83 -15.55 -14.95
CA TRP A 18 -5.08 -16.15 -13.84
C TRP A 18 -3.90 -17.04 -14.27
N GLN A 19 -3.86 -17.50 -15.53
CA GLN A 19 -2.85 -18.45 -16.02
C GLN A 19 -1.43 -17.86 -16.08
N SER A 20 -1.32 -16.53 -16.09
CA SER A 20 -0.04 -15.81 -16.26
C SER A 20 0.50 -15.16 -14.98
N MET A 21 -0.17 -15.32 -13.84
CA MET A 21 0.29 -14.66 -12.61
C MET A 21 1.45 -15.42 -11.94
N GLY A 22 2.61 -14.77 -11.89
CA GLY A 22 3.69 -15.10 -10.96
C GLY A 22 3.56 -14.42 -9.59
N SER A 23 2.49 -13.65 -9.36
CA SER A 23 2.19 -12.92 -8.13
C SER A 23 0.82 -13.32 -7.54
N THR A 24 0.66 -13.12 -6.24
CA THR A 24 -0.63 -13.26 -5.55
C THR A 24 -1.03 -11.89 -5.01
N ASN A 25 -2.18 -11.36 -5.43
CA ASN A 25 -2.72 -10.13 -4.87
C ASN A 25 -3.38 -10.45 -3.52
N SER A 26 -2.59 -10.47 -2.45
CA SER A 26 -3.06 -10.80 -1.09
C SER A 26 -3.76 -9.65 -0.38
N ALA A 27 -3.55 -8.41 -0.82
CA ALA A 27 -4.24 -7.22 -0.33
C ALA A 27 -4.46 -6.22 -1.48
N VAL A 28 -5.47 -5.37 -1.35
CA VAL A 28 -5.81 -4.35 -2.36
C VAL A 28 -6.10 -3.01 -1.70
N ILE A 29 -5.80 -1.93 -2.43
CA ILE A 29 -6.04 -0.56 -1.91
C ILE A 29 -7.48 -0.10 -2.13
N GLY A 30 -8.22 -0.74 -3.04
CA GLY A 30 -9.49 -0.27 -3.57
C GLY A 30 -10.67 -0.24 -2.60
N LEU A 31 -10.46 -0.73 -1.37
CA LEU A 31 -11.41 -0.69 -0.27
C LEU A 31 -10.97 0.26 0.84
N TYR A 32 -9.96 1.11 0.64
CA TYR A 32 -9.54 2.08 1.66
C TYR A 32 -10.74 2.91 2.17
N PRO A 33 -10.89 3.11 3.50
CA PRO A 33 -10.04 2.67 4.61
C PRO A 33 -10.51 1.38 5.31
N GLU A 34 -11.39 0.60 4.70
CA GLU A 34 -12.10 -0.54 5.30
C GLU A 34 -11.22 -1.56 6.06
N PRO A 35 -10.04 -1.98 5.54
CA PRO A 35 -9.18 -2.92 6.26
C PRO A 35 -8.73 -2.42 7.64
N PHE A 36 -8.75 -1.10 7.87
CA PHE A 36 -8.37 -0.47 9.13
C PHE A 36 -9.56 -0.25 10.06
N ILE A 37 -10.80 -0.28 9.55
CA ILE A 37 -12.01 -0.05 10.35
C ILE A 37 -12.56 -1.36 10.92
N HIS A 38 -12.71 -2.38 10.08
CA HIS A 38 -13.33 -3.65 10.50
C HIS A 38 -12.34 -4.83 10.49
N GLY A 39 -11.24 -4.73 9.73
CA GLY A 39 -10.23 -5.78 9.65
C GLY A 39 -10.76 -7.10 9.12
N TYR A 40 -9.97 -8.16 9.24
CA TYR A 40 -10.37 -9.50 8.81
C TYR A 40 -11.20 -10.20 9.91
N HIS A 41 -12.30 -10.87 9.54
CA HIS A 41 -13.27 -11.46 10.49
C HIS A 41 -13.81 -10.48 11.56
N GLN A 42 -13.99 -9.20 11.21
CA GLN A 42 -14.43 -8.15 12.14
C GLN A 42 -13.48 -7.96 13.34
N LYS A 43 -12.22 -8.37 13.21
CA LYS A 43 -11.18 -8.18 14.21
C LYS A 43 -10.25 -7.06 13.77
N VAL A 44 -10.24 -6.00 14.56
CA VAL A 44 -9.44 -4.80 14.29
C VAL A 44 -8.19 -4.84 15.16
N GLY A 45 -7.04 -5.03 14.51
CA GLY A 45 -5.73 -4.87 15.14
C GLY A 45 -5.36 -3.40 15.32
N LEU A 46 -4.30 -3.13 16.10
CA LEU A 46 -3.70 -1.79 16.17
C LEU A 46 -3.13 -1.41 14.81
N THR A 47 -3.62 -0.33 14.20
CA THR A 47 -3.02 0.18 12.96
C THR A 47 -1.71 0.89 13.31
N THR A 48 -0.61 0.43 12.72
CA THR A 48 0.72 1.01 12.95
C THR A 48 1.22 1.72 11.70
N ILE A 49 1.44 3.03 11.79
CA ILE A 49 2.13 3.80 10.76
C ILE A 49 3.61 3.84 11.11
N ILE A 50 4.46 3.38 10.20
CA ILE A 50 5.91 3.38 10.33
C ILE A 50 6.49 4.39 9.33
N THR A 51 7.35 5.28 9.80
CA THR A 51 7.89 6.36 8.98
C THR A 51 9.31 6.73 9.38
N SER A 52 10.08 7.30 8.44
CA SER A 52 11.32 7.98 8.79
C SER A 52 11.02 9.29 9.53
N GLU A 53 11.98 9.77 10.32
CA GLU A 53 11.85 11.02 11.10
C GLU A 53 11.46 12.21 10.22
N ASN A 54 12.02 12.29 9.01
CA ASN A 54 11.75 13.36 8.04
C ASN A 54 10.29 13.42 7.59
N ASN A 55 9.54 12.32 7.69
CA ASN A 55 8.17 12.21 7.19
C ASN A 55 7.13 12.09 8.33
N PHE A 56 7.52 12.27 9.59
CA PHE A 56 6.63 12.15 10.74
C PHE A 56 5.39 13.05 10.66
N LYS A 57 5.55 14.28 10.14
CA LYS A 57 4.42 15.20 9.92
C LYS A 57 3.39 14.65 8.93
N LEU A 58 3.84 13.97 7.86
CA LEU A 58 2.96 13.34 6.89
C LEU A 58 2.23 12.14 7.51
N ALA A 59 2.93 11.33 8.31
CA ALA A 59 2.32 10.23 9.04
C ALA A 59 1.24 10.69 10.03
N GLU A 60 1.47 11.79 10.75
CA GLU A 60 0.47 12.39 11.63
C GLU A 60 -0.76 12.92 10.88
N VAL A 61 -0.57 13.46 9.67
CA VAL A 61 -1.70 13.86 8.81
C VAL A 61 -2.52 12.64 8.40
N LEU A 62 -1.88 11.55 7.96
CA LEU A 62 -2.59 10.32 7.60
C LEU A 62 -3.29 9.71 8.81
N LYS A 63 -2.63 9.67 9.98
CA LYS A 63 -3.21 9.21 11.25
C LYS A 63 -4.52 9.91 11.55
N LYS A 64 -4.53 11.25 11.59
CA LYS A 64 -5.73 12.04 11.88
C LYS A 64 -6.85 11.79 10.87
N SER A 65 -6.48 11.58 9.61
CA SER A 65 -7.42 11.22 8.55
C SER A 65 -8.02 9.82 8.73
N LEU A 66 -7.24 8.84 9.18
CA LEU A 66 -7.75 7.49 9.48
C LEU A 66 -8.70 7.54 10.68
N GLU A 67 -8.31 8.24 11.75
CA GLU A 67 -9.13 8.44 12.95
C GLU A 67 -10.45 9.13 12.61
N SER A 68 -10.43 10.19 11.78
CA SER A 68 -11.66 10.88 11.36
C SER A 68 -12.55 10.05 10.44
N LYS A 69 -12.00 9.03 9.78
CA LYS A 69 -12.72 8.04 8.97
C LYS A 69 -13.22 6.84 9.76
N GLY A 70 -12.99 6.80 11.08
CA GLY A 70 -13.54 5.77 11.98
C GLY A 70 -12.55 4.68 12.42
N VAL A 71 -11.26 4.80 12.07
CA VAL A 71 -10.24 3.89 12.59
C VAL A 71 -9.99 4.18 14.06
N LEU A 72 -10.26 3.19 14.92
CA LEU A 72 -10.31 3.40 16.37
C LEU A 72 -8.93 3.54 17.04
N SER A 73 -7.89 2.91 16.49
CA SER A 73 -6.57 2.85 17.13
C SER A 73 -5.46 2.93 16.08
N VAL A 74 -4.77 4.07 16.05
CA VAL A 74 -3.66 4.36 15.14
C VAL A 74 -2.46 4.87 15.93
N THR A 75 -1.31 4.26 15.72
CA THR A 75 -0.04 4.75 16.28
C THR A 75 0.96 5.09 15.18
N VAL A 76 1.85 6.04 15.44
CA VAL A 76 2.96 6.39 14.54
C VAL A 76 4.26 6.00 15.25
N LYS A 77 5.12 5.28 14.55
CA LYS A 77 6.42 4.80 15.03
C LYS A 77 7.52 5.12 14.01
N ASN A 78 8.75 5.17 14.49
CA ASN A 78 9.94 5.26 13.64
C ASN A 78 10.12 3.97 12.84
N LEU A 79 10.84 4.08 11.71
CA LEU A 79 11.30 2.91 10.93
C LEU A 79 12.00 1.90 11.84
N ASP A 80 11.43 0.71 11.87
CA ASP A 80 11.88 -0.42 12.67
C ASP A 80 11.53 -1.70 11.89
N GLU A 81 12.57 -2.46 11.56
CA GLU A 81 12.47 -3.71 10.82
C GLU A 81 11.72 -4.79 11.60
N GLY A 82 11.91 -4.86 12.92
CA GLY A 82 11.27 -5.86 13.76
C GLY A 82 9.75 -5.73 13.78
N ILE A 83 9.22 -4.52 13.57
CA ILE A 83 7.77 -4.28 13.41
C ILE A 83 7.27 -4.82 12.07
N LEU A 84 8.06 -4.71 11.00
CA LEU A 84 7.69 -5.23 9.68
C LEU A 84 7.71 -6.75 9.65
N GLU A 85 8.68 -7.37 10.31
CA GLU A 85 8.80 -8.83 10.42
C GLU A 85 7.71 -9.43 11.33
N ASN A 86 7.27 -8.70 12.35
CA ASN A 86 6.34 -9.19 13.37
C ASN A 86 5.12 -8.26 13.48
N ARG A 87 4.40 -8.08 12.36
CA ARG A 87 3.17 -7.27 12.35
C ARG A 87 2.10 -7.92 13.23
N VAL A 88 1.51 -7.12 14.11
CA VAL A 88 0.42 -7.53 15.02
C VAL A 88 -0.95 -6.96 14.58
N GLY A 89 -0.99 -6.40 13.38
CA GLY A 89 -2.15 -5.73 12.79
C GLY A 89 -1.75 -4.99 11.51
N PRO A 90 -2.71 -4.28 10.88
CA PRO A 90 -2.45 -3.53 9.66
C PRO A 90 -1.31 -2.52 9.85
N THR A 91 -0.34 -2.54 8.93
CA THR A 91 0.82 -1.66 9.00
C THR A 91 0.93 -0.81 7.75
N ILE A 92 1.17 0.49 7.92
CA ILE A 92 1.37 1.44 6.82
C ILE A 92 2.78 1.99 6.89
N VAL A 93 3.59 1.80 5.86
CA VAL A 93 4.90 2.44 5.73
C VAL A 93 4.77 3.71 4.90
N ILE A 94 5.29 4.82 5.41
CA ILE A 94 5.32 6.11 4.72
C ILE A 94 6.77 6.57 4.60
N GLY A 95 7.21 6.91 3.39
CA GLY A 95 8.54 7.48 3.22
C GLY A 95 9.00 7.60 1.78
N LYS A 96 10.19 8.17 1.59
CA LYS A 96 10.84 8.16 0.27
C LYS A 96 11.59 6.85 0.09
N TRP A 97 11.60 6.33 -1.14
CA TRP A 97 12.26 5.06 -1.43
C TRP A 97 13.74 5.04 -1.02
N ASN A 98 14.47 6.14 -1.22
CA ASN A 98 15.89 6.24 -0.83
C ASN A 98 16.15 6.12 0.69
N GLU A 99 15.14 6.36 1.52
CA GLU A 99 15.17 6.14 2.96
C GLU A 99 14.73 4.72 3.30
N LEU A 100 13.65 4.26 2.67
CA LEU A 100 13.03 2.95 2.94
C LEU A 100 13.88 1.76 2.47
N LYS A 101 14.63 1.89 1.36
CA LYS A 101 15.48 0.82 0.80
C LYS A 101 16.62 0.37 1.73
N LYS A 102 16.85 1.10 2.82
CA LYS A 102 17.83 0.78 3.86
C LYS A 102 17.33 -0.28 4.84
N ILE A 103 16.02 -0.52 4.88
CA ILE A 103 15.40 -1.59 5.66
C ILE A 103 15.42 -2.86 4.79
N GLU A 104 16.03 -3.94 5.29
CA GLU A 104 16.27 -5.16 4.51
C GLU A 104 14.94 -5.78 4.05
N TYR A 105 13.95 -5.84 4.94
CA TYR A 105 12.59 -6.30 4.64
C TYR A 105 11.99 -5.59 3.41
N LEU A 106 12.04 -4.26 3.37
CA LEU A 106 11.44 -3.47 2.27
C LEU A 106 12.25 -3.61 0.99
N ASN A 107 13.57 -3.72 1.10
CA ASN A 107 14.46 -3.95 -0.03
C ASN A 107 14.20 -5.32 -0.67
N ASP A 108 14.03 -6.37 0.15
CA ASP A 108 13.74 -7.72 -0.31
C ASP A 108 12.34 -7.84 -0.92
N LEU A 109 11.35 -7.17 -0.32
CA LEU A 109 10.03 -7.02 -0.92
C LEU A 109 10.10 -6.37 -2.31
N ASN A 110 10.93 -5.33 -2.46
CA ASN A 110 11.16 -4.68 -3.75
C ASN A 110 11.92 -5.58 -4.74
N LYS A 111 12.91 -6.38 -4.31
CA LYS A 111 13.55 -7.38 -5.19
C LYS A 111 12.55 -8.45 -5.65
N ALA A 112 11.59 -8.78 -4.81
CA ALA A 112 10.51 -9.72 -5.08
C ALA A 112 9.29 -9.09 -5.79
N TYR A 113 9.42 -7.91 -6.39
CA TYR A 113 8.31 -7.13 -6.97
C TYR A 113 7.38 -7.90 -7.92
N ARG A 114 7.91 -8.88 -8.67
CA ARG A 114 7.11 -9.72 -9.59
C ARG A 114 6.20 -10.72 -8.89
N LYS A 115 6.43 -10.98 -7.60
CA LYS A 115 5.69 -11.93 -6.77
C LYS A 115 4.82 -11.23 -5.73
N ALA A 116 5.25 -10.05 -5.26
CA ALA A 116 4.61 -9.30 -4.19
C ALA A 116 3.20 -8.74 -4.51
N GLY A 117 2.78 -8.74 -5.78
CA GLY A 117 1.46 -8.25 -6.19
C GLY A 117 1.29 -6.73 -6.15
N THR A 118 2.35 -5.97 -5.81
CA THR A 118 2.30 -4.51 -5.71
C THR A 118 2.23 -3.81 -7.07
N ASN A 119 2.65 -4.49 -8.16
CA ASN A 119 2.71 -3.97 -9.53
C ASN A 119 3.62 -2.74 -9.71
N VAL A 120 4.62 -2.61 -8.84
CA VAL A 120 5.62 -1.54 -8.88
C VAL A 120 7.00 -2.12 -8.57
N HIS A 121 8.03 -1.54 -9.16
CA HIS A 121 9.42 -1.79 -8.81
C HIS A 121 10.14 -0.46 -8.66
N PHE A 122 10.81 -0.27 -7.54
CA PHE A 122 11.61 0.92 -7.28
C PHE A 122 13.06 0.66 -7.67
N THR A 123 13.65 1.58 -8.43
CA THR A 123 15.09 1.67 -8.64
C THR A 123 15.65 2.81 -7.79
N ASP A 124 16.93 3.17 -7.95
CA ASP A 124 17.53 4.23 -7.12
C ASP A 124 16.85 5.59 -7.30
N ASP A 125 16.46 5.93 -8.53
CA ASP A 125 15.90 7.24 -8.90
C ASP A 125 14.53 7.15 -9.61
N GLU A 126 14.02 5.94 -9.84
CA GLU A 126 12.84 5.73 -10.68
C GLU A 126 11.84 4.76 -10.06
N ILE A 127 10.60 4.90 -10.51
CA ILE A 127 9.50 3.98 -10.23
C ILE A 127 9.09 3.34 -11.56
N GLU A 128 9.27 2.03 -11.66
CA GLU A 128 8.78 1.22 -12.76
C GLU A 128 7.36 0.72 -12.44
N LEU A 129 6.41 1.09 -13.28
CA LEU A 129 5.01 0.69 -13.21
C LEU A 129 4.81 -0.55 -14.09
N LEU A 130 4.27 -1.62 -13.52
CA LEU A 130 4.16 -2.90 -14.19
C LEU A 130 2.78 -3.09 -14.84
N LYS A 131 2.77 -3.86 -15.92
CA LYS A 131 1.57 -4.44 -16.53
C LYS A 131 1.15 -5.71 -15.78
N SER A 132 -0.05 -6.22 -16.08
CA SER A 132 -0.54 -7.50 -15.54
C SER A 132 0.37 -8.69 -15.84
N SER A 133 1.16 -8.60 -16.92
CA SER A 133 2.20 -9.57 -17.29
C SER A 133 3.47 -9.51 -16.41
N GLY A 134 3.57 -8.57 -15.47
CA GLY A 134 4.78 -8.32 -14.67
C GLY A 134 5.91 -7.59 -15.43
N LYS A 135 5.69 -7.23 -16.70
CA LYS A 135 6.62 -6.43 -17.51
C LYS A 135 6.49 -4.95 -17.17
N VAL A 136 7.61 -4.22 -17.26
CA VAL A 136 7.61 -2.75 -17.14
C VAL A 136 6.82 -2.15 -18.28
N GLY A 137 5.80 -1.36 -17.95
CA GLY A 137 4.98 -0.62 -18.92
C GLY A 137 5.33 0.86 -18.98
N LYS A 138 5.75 1.46 -17.85
CA LYS A 138 6.11 2.87 -17.76
C LYS A 138 7.14 3.08 -16.65
N THR A 139 8.04 4.03 -16.83
CA THR A 139 9.06 4.39 -15.84
C THR A 139 8.97 5.88 -15.52
N ILE A 140 8.98 6.25 -14.24
CA ILE A 140 8.81 7.63 -13.78
C ILE A 140 9.97 8.05 -12.88
N ARG A 141 10.58 9.20 -13.18
CA ARG A 141 11.74 9.74 -12.44
C ARG A 141 11.42 10.73 -11.34
N ASN A 142 10.39 11.55 -11.52
CA ASN A 142 10.12 12.69 -10.65
C ASN A 142 8.64 12.81 -10.33
N ASN A 143 8.34 13.41 -9.17
CA ASN A 143 7.01 13.73 -8.68
C ASN A 143 6.06 12.53 -8.72
N ALA A 144 6.55 11.36 -8.29
CA ALA A 144 5.78 10.12 -8.31
C ALA A 144 5.70 9.51 -6.91
N GLY A 145 4.48 9.25 -6.48
CA GLY A 145 4.16 8.43 -5.32
C GLY A 145 3.44 7.16 -5.73
N VAL A 146 3.43 6.17 -4.87
CA VAL A 146 2.57 4.99 -5.02
C VAL A 146 1.85 4.68 -3.73
N ILE A 147 0.70 4.05 -3.90
CA ILE A 147 -0.15 3.51 -2.85
C ILE A 147 -0.33 2.05 -3.21
N VAL A 148 0.28 1.16 -2.44
CA VAL A 148 0.21 -0.28 -2.69
C VAL A 148 -0.04 -1.03 -1.39
N ALA A 149 -0.61 -2.22 -1.52
CA ALA A 149 -0.81 -3.14 -0.40
C ALA A 149 -0.34 -4.54 -0.79
N CYS A 150 0.17 -5.28 0.20
CA CYS A 150 0.48 -6.70 0.11
C CYS A 150 0.27 -7.36 1.48
N GLY A 151 0.04 -8.66 1.48
CA GLY A 151 -0.01 -9.49 2.67
C GLY A 151 0.80 -10.78 2.50
N GLU A 152 0.98 -11.53 3.59
CA GLU A 152 1.73 -12.79 3.63
C GLU A 152 0.98 -13.99 3.03
N GLY A 153 -0.28 -13.79 2.66
CA GLY A 153 -1.11 -14.79 2.01
C GLY A 153 -2.56 -14.33 1.88
N LEU A 154 -3.43 -15.24 1.41
CA LEU A 154 -4.86 -15.00 1.39
C LEU A 154 -5.41 -15.05 2.82
N GLY A 155 -6.14 -14.01 3.22
CA GLY A 155 -6.70 -13.90 4.58
C GLY A 155 -5.70 -13.41 5.64
N ASP A 156 -4.63 -12.72 5.22
CA ASP A 156 -3.75 -11.99 6.14
C ASP A 156 -4.54 -10.89 6.87
N ASP A 157 -4.56 -10.95 8.20
CA ASP A 157 -5.23 -9.97 9.06
C ASP A 157 -4.36 -8.74 9.38
N SER A 158 -3.11 -8.76 8.91
CA SER A 158 -2.08 -7.77 9.18
C SER A 158 -1.44 -7.26 7.87
N PRO A 159 -2.25 -6.76 6.91
CA PRO A 159 -1.73 -6.34 5.62
C PRO A 159 -0.74 -5.18 5.74
N LEU A 160 0.27 -5.20 4.87
CA LEU A 160 1.26 -4.14 4.73
C LEU A 160 0.85 -3.19 3.61
N TRP A 161 0.76 -1.91 3.92
CA TRP A 161 0.57 -0.83 2.95
C TRP A 161 1.85 -0.03 2.80
N LEU A 162 2.21 0.33 1.58
CA LEU A 162 3.35 1.19 1.29
C LEU A 162 2.86 2.45 0.58
N ILE A 163 3.09 3.60 1.22
CA ILE A 163 2.86 4.93 0.67
C ILE A 163 4.22 5.57 0.43
N VAL A 164 4.73 5.43 -0.80
CA VAL A 164 6.13 5.67 -1.10
C VAL A 164 6.29 6.67 -2.22
N GLY A 165 7.12 7.69 -2.01
CA GLY A 165 7.55 8.62 -3.05
C GLY A 165 8.96 8.30 -3.55
N ASN A 166 9.23 8.58 -4.83
CA ASN A 166 10.62 8.73 -5.28
C ASN A 166 11.23 10.05 -4.80
N ASP A 167 10.40 11.07 -4.60
CA ASP A 167 10.74 12.34 -3.97
C ASP A 167 9.65 12.80 -2.98
N SER A 168 9.92 13.90 -2.27
CA SER A 168 9.00 14.44 -1.27
C SER A 168 7.66 14.89 -1.86
N LYS A 169 7.64 15.34 -3.12
CA LYS A 169 6.41 15.81 -3.76
C LYS A 169 5.52 14.63 -4.17
N GLY A 170 6.09 13.58 -4.73
CA GLY A 170 5.41 12.33 -5.01
C GLY A 170 4.83 11.68 -3.75
N LEU A 171 5.62 11.64 -2.67
CA LEU A 171 5.15 11.14 -1.37
C LEU A 171 3.95 11.94 -0.84
N GLN A 172 4.05 13.27 -0.83
CA GLN A 172 2.95 14.15 -0.40
C GLN A 172 1.69 13.90 -1.22
N GLN A 173 1.82 13.81 -2.54
CA GLN A 173 0.68 13.58 -3.44
C GLN A 173 -0.01 12.23 -3.17
N ALA A 174 0.75 11.17 -2.87
CA ALA A 174 0.18 9.87 -2.51
C ALA A 174 -0.59 9.94 -1.18
N VAL A 175 -0.04 10.62 -0.16
CA VAL A 175 -0.75 10.84 1.10
C VAL A 175 -2.01 11.68 0.88
N ASP A 176 -1.93 12.74 0.08
CA ASP A 176 -3.07 13.63 -0.21
C ASP A 176 -4.23 12.89 -0.88
N VAL A 177 -3.97 11.88 -1.69
CA VAL A 177 -5.03 11.03 -2.27
C VAL A 177 -5.79 10.29 -1.17
N LEU A 178 -5.11 9.66 -0.22
CA LEU A 178 -5.77 8.95 0.89
C LEU A 178 -6.53 9.89 1.84
N VAL A 179 -5.97 11.07 2.07
CA VAL A 179 -6.54 12.06 3.00
C VAL A 179 -7.75 12.75 2.38
N ASN A 180 -7.59 13.31 1.17
CA ASN A 180 -8.52 14.26 0.58
C ASN A 180 -9.39 13.68 -0.53
N SER A 181 -9.00 12.57 -1.15
CA SER A 181 -9.71 12.02 -2.33
C SER A 181 -9.62 10.49 -2.42
N PRO A 182 -9.96 9.75 -1.34
CA PRO A 182 -9.79 8.30 -1.29
C PRO A 182 -10.59 7.57 -2.37
N ASP A 183 -11.72 8.12 -2.82
CA ASP A 183 -12.54 7.52 -3.89
C ASP A 183 -11.77 7.35 -5.22
N LYS A 184 -10.71 8.14 -5.45
CA LYS A 184 -9.88 8.03 -6.66
C LYS A 184 -9.15 6.70 -6.78
N ILE A 185 -8.95 5.96 -5.68
CA ILE A 185 -8.32 4.64 -5.70
C ILE A 185 -9.33 3.49 -5.59
N SER A 186 -10.63 3.80 -5.59
CA SER A 186 -11.67 2.77 -5.47
C SER A 186 -11.54 1.71 -6.57
N LYS A 187 -11.68 0.43 -6.17
CA LYS A 187 -11.60 -0.73 -7.08
C LYS A 187 -10.25 -0.85 -7.82
N MET A 188 -9.15 -0.44 -7.17
CA MET A 188 -7.78 -0.63 -7.67
C MET A 188 -7.01 -1.63 -6.79
N TYR A 189 -6.10 -2.40 -7.40
CA TYR A 189 -5.13 -3.23 -6.67
C TYR A 189 -4.09 -2.35 -6.00
N SER A 190 -3.52 -1.48 -6.83
CA SER A 190 -2.45 -0.55 -6.54
C SER A 190 -2.64 0.72 -7.36
N ALA A 191 -2.01 1.81 -6.95
CA ALA A 191 -2.04 3.06 -7.69
C ALA A 191 -0.68 3.76 -7.67
N ALA A 192 -0.34 4.42 -8.77
CA ALA A 192 0.68 5.45 -8.80
C ALA A 192 0.01 6.83 -8.84
N VAL A 193 0.64 7.82 -8.23
CA VAL A 193 0.25 9.23 -8.27
C VAL A 193 1.38 9.99 -8.93
N VAL A 194 1.16 10.45 -10.16
CA VAL A 194 2.19 11.10 -10.97
C VAL A 194 1.72 12.49 -11.34
N SER A 195 2.43 13.52 -10.89
CA SER A 195 2.05 14.92 -11.15
C SER A 195 0.59 15.24 -10.76
N GLY A 196 0.06 14.59 -9.73
CA GLY A 196 -1.30 14.76 -9.22
C GLY A 196 -2.37 13.89 -9.88
N GLU A 197 -2.02 13.11 -10.92
CA GLU A 197 -2.93 12.15 -11.55
C GLU A 197 -2.79 10.77 -10.93
N VAL A 198 -3.93 10.11 -10.67
CA VAL A 198 -3.96 8.73 -10.17
C VAL A 198 -3.97 7.77 -11.36
N ILE A 199 -2.95 6.93 -11.44
CA ILE A 199 -2.76 5.89 -12.45
C ILE A 199 -3.04 4.54 -11.80
N ARG A 200 -4.02 3.81 -12.31
CA ARG A 200 -4.35 2.44 -11.90
C ARG A 200 -3.19 1.50 -12.19
N LEU A 201 -2.89 0.61 -11.25
CA LEU A 201 -1.99 -0.52 -11.45
C LEU A 201 -2.72 -1.86 -11.20
N PRO A 202 -2.36 -2.92 -11.95
CA PRO A 202 -1.38 -2.93 -13.04
C PRO A 202 -1.82 -2.08 -14.26
N LEU A 203 -0.84 -1.67 -15.06
CA LEU A 203 -1.08 -1.00 -16.34
C LEU A 203 -1.75 -1.96 -17.34
N GLN A 204 -2.62 -1.42 -18.20
CA GLN A 204 -3.20 -2.13 -19.34
C GLN A 204 -2.18 -2.22 -20.50
#